data_AF-A0A3M9Z2S5-F1
#
_entry.id   AF-A0A3M9Z2S5-F1
#
_cell.length_a   1.000
_cell.length_b   1.000
_cell.length_c   1.000
_cell.angle_alpha   90.00
_cell.angle_beta   90.00
_cell.angle_gamma   90.00
#
_symmetry.space_group_name_H-M   'P 1'
#
loop_
_entity.id
_entity.type
_entity.pdbx_description
1 polymer ?
#
loop_
_entity_poly.entity_id
_entity_poly.type
_entity_poly.pdbx_seq_one_letter_code
_entity_poly.pdbx_strand_id
1 'polypeptide(L)'
;MAVTVGNAEGTRTPDGKSTDGFYGHSDPGNGVWNLGTFSYQHGAASPQEADAKQLKRLKKQAQVIQEKAAARGMKLTLEETLNAIDLANQAPKAVLDTDGYIEWLAEAHRMGKQGADAILWARVQSFFDPQTQRWNAPGLGNTPERITRDQQRRMLAITRALEAQDYQIAADARLRPQPVSFRLPKWNFASRVVDQIATLFNFLGG
;
A
#
# COMPACT_ATOMS: atom_id res chain seq x y z
N MET A 1 -0.01 1.20 -3.75
CA MET A 1 0.88 0.82 -2.62
C MET A 1 1.78 1.96 -2.15
N ALA A 2 2.67 2.53 -2.98
CA ALA A 2 3.57 3.60 -2.52
C ALA A 2 2.79 4.83 -1.99
N VAL A 3 1.78 5.30 -2.73
CA VAL A 3 0.91 6.41 -2.29
C VAL A 3 0.13 6.05 -1.01
N THR A 4 -0.43 4.84 -0.92
CA THR A 4 -1.24 4.41 0.23
C THR A 4 -0.41 4.26 1.50
N VAL A 5 0.74 3.59 1.43
CA VAL A 5 1.66 3.44 2.58
C VAL A 5 2.27 4.79 2.92
N GLY A 6 2.70 5.57 1.92
CA GLY A 6 3.23 6.92 2.15
C GLY A 6 2.21 7.87 2.78
N ASN A 7 0.92 7.75 2.46
CA ASN A 7 -0.12 8.53 3.12
C ASN A 7 -0.29 8.11 4.59
N ALA A 8 -0.25 6.81 4.87
CA ALA A 8 -0.30 6.29 6.24
C ALA A 8 0.93 6.70 7.08
N GLU A 9 2.11 6.77 6.47
CA GLU A 9 3.32 7.34 7.06
C GLU A 9 3.27 8.87 7.20
N GLY A 10 2.45 9.56 6.39
CA GLY A 10 2.39 11.02 6.33
C GLY A 10 3.41 11.67 5.40
N THR A 11 4.14 10.89 4.61
CA THR A 11 5.15 11.35 3.63
C THR A 11 4.54 11.67 2.25
N ARG A 12 3.30 11.23 2.02
CA ARG A 12 2.54 11.51 0.79
C ARG A 12 1.15 12.05 1.11
N THR A 13 0.64 12.94 0.27
CA THR A 13 -0.78 13.30 0.24
C THR A 13 -1.62 12.16 -0.37
N PRO A 14 -2.96 12.15 -0.21
CA PRO A 14 -3.79 11.08 -0.78
C PRO A 14 -3.70 10.98 -2.32
N ASP A 15 -3.47 12.10 -3.00
CA ASP A 15 -3.25 12.18 -4.45
C ASP A 15 -1.79 11.88 -4.87
N GLY A 16 -0.91 11.54 -3.92
CA GLY A 16 0.44 11.02 -4.19
C GLY A 16 1.57 12.04 -4.24
N LYS A 17 1.29 13.33 -3.98
CA LYS A 17 2.34 14.36 -3.85
C LYS A 17 3.16 14.14 -2.59
N SER A 18 4.43 14.49 -2.64
CA SER A 18 5.31 14.44 -1.46
C SER A 18 4.94 15.53 -0.45
N THR A 19 5.04 15.21 0.84
CA THR A 19 5.02 16.18 1.94
C THR A 19 6.44 16.49 2.40
N ASP A 20 6.62 17.42 3.34
CA ASP A 20 7.96 17.70 3.90
C ASP A 20 8.62 16.44 4.51
N GLY A 21 7.81 15.56 5.11
CA GLY A 21 8.28 14.31 5.71
C GLY A 21 8.95 13.36 4.72
N PHE A 22 8.68 13.47 3.42
CA PHE A 22 9.35 12.72 2.35
C PHE A 22 10.84 13.06 2.23
N TYR A 23 11.18 14.35 2.40
CA TYR A 23 12.56 14.84 2.31
C TYR A 23 13.36 14.62 3.60
N GLY A 24 12.65 14.24 4.66
CA GLY A 24 13.18 13.56 5.82
C GLY A 24 12.73 14.20 7.12
N HIS A 25 12.77 13.40 8.18
CA HIS A 25 12.37 13.82 9.52
C HIS A 25 13.02 12.92 10.57
N SER A 26 13.25 13.44 11.77
CA SER A 26 13.65 12.61 12.90
C SER A 26 12.43 11.88 13.48
N ASP A 27 12.59 10.59 13.73
CA ASP A 27 11.61 9.78 14.45
C ASP A 27 11.55 10.23 15.93
N PRO A 28 10.38 10.63 16.45
CA PRO A 28 10.25 11.08 17.84
C PRO A 28 10.57 10.01 18.89
N GLY A 29 10.47 8.73 18.53
CA GLY A 29 10.65 7.59 19.43
C GLY A 29 12.10 7.11 19.56
N ASN A 30 12.93 7.27 18.52
CA ASN A 30 14.33 6.80 18.55
C ASN A 30 15.37 7.83 18.03
N GLY A 31 14.93 8.98 17.53
CA GLY A 31 15.78 10.06 17.01
C GLY A 31 16.42 9.77 15.64
N VAL A 32 16.15 8.62 15.03
CA VAL A 32 16.73 8.22 13.74
C VAL A 32 16.14 9.06 12.60
N TRP A 33 16.97 9.37 11.62
CA TRP A 33 16.55 10.10 10.43
C TRP A 33 15.84 9.18 9.43
N ASN A 34 14.61 9.55 9.10
CA ASN A 34 13.72 8.87 8.16
C ASN A 34 13.76 9.56 6.81
N LEU A 35 13.65 8.79 5.73
CA LEU A 35 13.70 9.35 4.38
C LEU A 35 12.76 8.62 3.40
N GLY A 36 12.21 9.36 2.44
CA GLY A 36 11.41 8.82 1.35
C GLY A 36 9.95 8.54 1.74
N THR A 37 9.24 7.91 0.80
CA THR A 37 7.82 7.55 0.90
C THR A 37 7.55 6.62 2.08
N PHE A 38 8.48 5.72 2.39
CA PHE A 38 8.25 4.68 3.38
C PHE A 38 8.93 4.97 4.73
N SER A 39 9.42 6.20 4.95
CA SER A 39 10.14 6.61 6.17
C SER A 39 11.33 5.69 6.48
N TYR A 40 12.17 5.41 5.50
CA TYR A 40 13.27 4.46 5.62
C TYR A 40 14.34 4.95 6.62
N GLN A 41 14.74 4.08 7.56
CA GLN A 41 15.60 4.44 8.69
C GLN A 41 17.03 3.86 8.62
N HIS A 42 17.36 3.05 7.62
CA HIS A 42 18.63 2.28 7.59
C HIS A 42 19.71 2.92 6.70
N GLY A 43 19.70 4.25 6.58
CA GLY A 43 20.68 5.01 5.81
C GLY A 43 20.46 4.97 4.29
N ALA A 44 20.23 6.14 3.71
CA ALA A 44 20.16 6.37 2.27
C ALA A 44 20.67 7.77 1.95
N ALA A 45 21.30 7.95 0.80
CA ALA A 45 21.81 9.24 0.35
C ALA A 45 20.71 10.13 -0.25
N SER A 46 19.55 9.55 -0.61
CA SER A 46 18.40 10.29 -1.16
C SER A 46 17.06 9.59 -0.88
N PRO A 47 15.93 10.33 -0.93
CA PRO A 47 14.59 9.74 -0.88
C PRO A 47 14.35 8.62 -1.90
N GLN A 48 14.92 8.74 -3.09
CA GLN A 48 14.78 7.74 -4.15
C GLN A 48 15.53 6.45 -3.81
N GLU A 49 16.74 6.57 -3.24
CA GLU A 49 17.49 5.41 -2.77
C GLU A 49 16.77 4.72 -1.59
N ALA A 50 16.27 5.51 -0.64
CA ALA A 50 15.44 5.02 0.46
C ALA A 50 14.23 4.24 -0.05
N ASP A 51 13.49 4.81 -1.00
CA ASP A 51 12.32 4.17 -1.61
C ASP A 51 12.69 2.89 -2.35
N ALA A 52 13.79 2.86 -3.09
CA ALA A 52 14.24 1.66 -3.80
C ALA A 52 14.57 0.52 -2.81
N LYS A 53 15.30 0.83 -1.72
CA LYS A 53 15.65 -0.15 -0.69
C LYS A 53 14.41 -0.68 0.02
N GLN A 54 13.52 0.20 0.46
CA GLN A 54 12.35 -0.19 1.22
C GLN A 54 11.30 -0.90 0.34
N LEU A 55 11.11 -0.47 -0.91
CA LEU A 55 10.23 -1.15 -1.85
C LEU A 55 10.70 -2.59 -2.12
N LYS A 56 12.02 -2.81 -2.27
CA LYS A 56 12.58 -4.16 -2.42
C LYS A 56 12.25 -5.04 -1.21
N ARG A 57 12.30 -4.49 -0.01
CA ARG A 57 11.93 -5.19 1.23
C ARG A 57 10.44 -5.49 1.28
N LEU A 58 9.59 -4.49 1.05
CA LEU A 58 8.13 -4.63 1.10
C LEU A 58 7.62 -5.62 0.06
N LYS A 59 8.23 -5.70 -1.13
CA LYS A 59 7.89 -6.73 -2.13
C LYS A 59 8.11 -8.15 -1.62
N LYS A 60 9.23 -8.40 -0.92
CA LYS A 60 9.49 -9.70 -0.29
C LYS A 60 8.49 -10.00 0.82
N GLN A 61 8.19 -9.01 1.65
CA GLN A 61 7.22 -9.16 2.73
C GLN A 61 5.81 -9.39 2.18
N ALA A 62 5.41 -8.73 1.09
CA ALA A 62 4.14 -8.94 0.42
C ALA A 62 4.00 -10.38 -0.09
N GLN A 63 5.07 -10.98 -0.60
CA GLN A 63 5.06 -12.39 -0.98
C GLN A 63 4.78 -13.29 0.23
N VAL A 64 5.50 -13.10 1.35
CA VAL A 64 5.28 -13.86 2.60
C VAL A 64 3.84 -13.69 3.11
N ILE A 65 3.31 -12.47 3.05
CA ILE A 65 1.92 -12.17 3.44
C ILE A 65 0.93 -13.00 2.61
N GLN A 66 1.12 -13.06 1.29
CA GLN A 66 0.25 -13.86 0.41
C GLN A 66 0.39 -15.36 0.68
N GLU A 67 1.60 -15.86 0.92
CA GLU A 67 1.84 -17.25 1.29
C GLU A 67 1.14 -17.61 2.61
N LYS A 68 1.26 -16.75 3.63
CA LYS A 68 0.59 -16.93 4.93
C LYS A 68 -0.94 -16.93 4.82
N ALA A 69 -1.50 -16.11 3.93
CA ALA A 69 -2.94 -16.07 3.67
C ALA A 69 -3.41 -17.32 2.90
N ALA A 70 -2.68 -17.70 1.85
CA ALA A 70 -2.98 -18.89 1.05
C ALA A 70 -2.92 -20.18 1.88
N ALA A 71 -1.93 -20.31 2.78
CA ALA A 71 -1.82 -21.44 3.70
C ALA A 71 -3.03 -21.59 4.64
N ARG A 72 -3.84 -20.53 4.80
CA ARG A 72 -5.08 -20.50 5.59
C ARG A 72 -6.34 -20.52 4.73
N GLY A 73 -6.21 -20.74 3.43
CA GLY A 73 -7.34 -20.71 2.49
C GLY A 73 -7.96 -19.32 2.33
N MET A 74 -7.24 -18.26 2.73
CA MET A 74 -7.72 -16.89 2.60
C MET A 74 -7.27 -16.29 1.27
N LYS A 75 -8.19 -15.60 0.61
CA LYS A 75 -7.89 -14.67 -0.48
C LYS A 75 -8.09 -13.26 0.04
N LEU A 76 -6.98 -12.54 0.23
CA LEU A 76 -7.05 -11.17 0.72
C LEU A 76 -7.66 -10.24 -0.32
N THR A 77 -8.49 -9.32 0.13
CA THR A 77 -8.91 -8.14 -0.62
C THR A 77 -7.71 -7.19 -0.83
N LEU A 78 -7.89 -6.22 -1.72
CA LEU A 78 -6.89 -5.16 -1.91
C LEU A 78 -6.67 -4.37 -0.61
N GLU A 79 -7.74 -4.04 0.11
CA GLU A 79 -7.68 -3.27 1.35
C GLU A 79 -6.93 -4.04 2.46
N GLU A 80 -7.23 -5.32 2.65
CA GLU A 80 -6.52 -6.18 3.61
C GLU A 80 -5.04 -6.32 3.25
N THR A 81 -4.73 -6.47 1.96
CA THR A 81 -3.35 -6.58 1.48
C THR A 81 -2.56 -5.29 1.74
N LEU A 82 -3.15 -4.13 1.45
CA LEU A 82 -2.48 -2.84 1.67
C LEU A 82 -2.27 -2.56 3.16
N ASN A 83 -3.23 -2.93 4.00
CA ASN A 83 -3.09 -2.84 5.45
C ASN A 83 -2.01 -3.77 6.00
N ALA A 84 -1.91 -5.00 5.49
CA ALA A 84 -0.83 -5.92 5.86
C ALA A 84 0.55 -5.35 5.48
N ILE A 85 0.67 -4.75 4.29
CA ILE A 85 1.94 -4.18 3.80
C ILE A 85 2.33 -2.94 4.61
N ASP A 86 1.38 -2.04 4.88
CA ASP A 86 1.62 -0.86 5.73
C ASP A 86 2.03 -1.28 7.15
N LEU A 87 1.33 -2.25 7.75
CA LEU A 87 1.70 -2.75 9.06
C LEU A 87 3.09 -3.43 9.05
N ALA A 88 3.46 -4.11 7.96
CA ALA A 88 4.80 -4.68 7.80
C ALA A 88 5.89 -3.60 7.61
N ASN A 89 5.52 -2.42 7.07
CA ASN A 89 6.39 -1.25 7.01
C ASN A 89 6.62 -0.67 8.42
N GLN A 90 5.54 -0.52 9.20
CA GLN A 90 5.55 0.04 10.55
C GLN A 90 6.22 -0.88 11.56
N ALA A 91 5.81 -2.14 11.60
CA ALA A 91 6.20 -3.14 12.60
C ALA A 91 6.27 -4.53 11.94
N PRO A 92 7.39 -4.89 11.28
CA PRO A 92 7.51 -6.14 10.53
C PRO A 92 7.08 -7.40 11.30
N LYS A 93 7.42 -7.50 12.59
CA LYS A 93 7.07 -8.65 13.44
C LYS A 93 5.57 -8.81 13.64
N ALA A 94 4.83 -7.72 13.73
CA ALA A 94 3.36 -7.70 13.86
C ALA A 94 2.64 -8.36 12.65
N VAL A 95 3.36 -8.59 11.54
CA VAL A 95 2.83 -9.26 10.35
C VAL A 95 3.51 -10.60 10.07
N LEU A 96 4.84 -10.66 10.23
CA LEU A 96 5.65 -11.78 9.75
C LEU A 96 5.83 -12.89 10.78
N ASP A 97 5.69 -12.60 12.08
CA ASP A 97 5.81 -13.63 13.12
C ASP A 97 4.61 -14.59 13.09
N THR A 98 4.68 -15.68 13.87
CA THR A 98 3.66 -16.73 13.87
C THR A 98 2.27 -16.23 14.27
N ASP A 99 2.17 -15.32 15.24
CA ASP A 99 0.91 -14.72 15.71
C ASP A 99 0.73 -13.30 15.11
N GLY A 100 0.89 -13.22 13.79
CA GLY A 100 0.88 -11.96 13.04
C GLY A 100 -0.50 -11.56 12.51
N TYR A 101 -0.52 -10.47 11.74
CA TYR A 101 -1.73 -9.88 11.17
C TYR A 101 -2.63 -10.86 10.41
N ILE A 102 -2.04 -11.79 9.64
CA ILE A 102 -2.82 -12.74 8.85
C ILE A 102 -3.55 -13.75 9.73
N GLU A 103 -2.91 -14.16 10.82
CA GLU A 103 -3.51 -15.02 11.84
C GLU A 103 -4.67 -14.32 12.54
N TRP A 104 -4.46 -13.07 12.97
CA TRP A 104 -5.52 -12.29 13.59
C TRP A 104 -6.65 -11.93 12.62
N LEU A 105 -6.36 -11.70 11.34
CA LEU A 105 -7.40 -11.47 10.34
C LEU A 105 -8.25 -12.72 10.11
N ALA A 106 -7.63 -13.90 10.09
CA ALA A 106 -8.35 -15.16 10.01
C ALA A 106 -9.31 -15.33 11.20
N GLU A 107 -8.84 -15.02 12.43
CA GLU A 107 -9.69 -15.10 13.61
C GLU A 107 -10.80 -14.04 13.60
N ALA A 108 -10.52 -12.82 13.14
CA ALA A 108 -11.53 -11.79 12.96
C ALA A 108 -12.68 -12.26 12.05
N HIS A 109 -12.35 -12.89 10.92
CA HIS A 109 -13.34 -13.47 10.02
C HIS A 109 -14.12 -14.61 10.64
N ARG A 110 -13.45 -15.49 11.41
CA ARG A 110 -14.08 -16.55 12.18
C ARG A 110 -15.09 -16.02 13.20
N MET A 111 -14.79 -14.86 13.80
CA MET A 111 -15.70 -14.14 14.70
C MET A 111 -16.82 -13.38 13.96
N GLY A 112 -16.90 -13.48 12.64
CA GLY A 112 -17.91 -12.81 11.81
C GLY A 112 -17.62 -11.33 11.53
N LYS A 113 -16.44 -10.82 11.89
CA LYS A 113 -16.02 -9.44 11.53
C LYS A 113 -15.75 -9.38 10.03
N GLN A 114 -16.03 -8.24 9.42
CA GLN A 114 -15.84 -8.01 7.98
C GLN A 114 -15.31 -6.61 7.72
N GLY A 115 -14.71 -6.38 6.54
CA GLY A 115 -14.26 -5.08 6.07
C GLY A 115 -13.33 -4.37 7.06
N ALA A 116 -13.55 -3.07 7.25
CA ALA A 116 -12.74 -2.24 8.14
C ALA A 116 -12.70 -2.75 9.59
N ASP A 117 -13.78 -3.35 10.10
CA ASP A 117 -13.80 -3.87 11.48
C ASP A 117 -12.88 -5.08 11.66
N ALA A 118 -12.82 -5.97 10.66
CA ALA A 118 -11.90 -7.11 10.68
C ALA A 118 -10.44 -6.66 10.60
N ILE A 119 -10.17 -5.72 9.69
CA ILE A 119 -8.83 -5.15 9.48
C ILE A 119 -8.35 -4.44 10.75
N LEU A 120 -9.16 -3.54 11.32
CA LEU A 120 -8.76 -2.79 12.52
C LEU A 120 -8.49 -3.72 13.69
N TRP A 121 -9.39 -4.70 13.90
CA TRP A 121 -9.21 -5.68 14.96
C TRP A 121 -7.90 -6.45 14.78
N ALA A 122 -7.65 -6.97 13.58
CA ALA A 122 -6.43 -7.73 13.29
C ALA A 122 -5.16 -6.88 13.48
N ARG A 123 -5.15 -5.63 12.98
CA ARG A 123 -4.03 -4.70 13.15
C ARG A 123 -3.72 -4.41 14.61
N VAL A 124 -4.74 -4.25 15.45
CA VAL A 124 -4.55 -4.02 16.89
C VAL A 124 -4.03 -5.29 17.56
N GLN A 125 -4.66 -6.44 17.33
CA GLN A 125 -4.26 -7.71 17.94
C GLN A 125 -2.85 -8.16 17.57
N SER A 126 -2.34 -7.76 16.40
CA SER A 126 -0.94 -7.99 16.01
C SER A 126 0.11 -7.42 16.97
N PHE A 127 -0.28 -6.52 17.88
CA PHE A 127 0.59 -6.00 18.93
C PHE A 127 0.38 -6.70 20.28
N PHE A 128 -0.57 -7.62 20.40
CA PHE A 128 -0.77 -8.40 21.61
C PHE A 128 0.15 -9.61 21.59
N ASP A 129 0.97 -9.77 22.64
CA ASP A 129 1.77 -10.96 22.86
C ASP A 129 0.99 -11.95 23.73
N PRO A 130 0.53 -13.09 23.17
CA PRO A 130 -0.25 -14.06 23.92
C PRO A 130 0.57 -14.81 24.98
N GLN A 131 1.90 -14.88 24.84
CA GLN A 131 2.75 -15.57 25.81
C GLN A 131 2.92 -14.74 27.08
N THR A 132 3.09 -13.43 26.92
CA THR A 132 3.27 -12.52 28.06
C THR A 132 1.99 -11.83 28.51
N GLN A 133 0.89 -11.99 27.75
CA GLN A 133 -0.40 -11.32 27.97
C GLN A 133 -0.25 -9.79 28.04
N ARG A 134 0.62 -9.23 27.20
CA ARG A 134 0.97 -7.80 27.19
C ARG A 134 0.93 -7.24 25.79
N TRP A 135 0.66 -5.94 25.70
CA TRP A 135 0.82 -5.19 24.47
C TRP A 135 2.30 -4.87 24.22
N ASN A 136 2.75 -5.11 23.00
CA ASN A 136 4.12 -4.93 22.53
C ASN A 136 4.15 -3.94 21.35
N ALA A 137 3.91 -2.68 21.68
CA ALA A 137 3.99 -1.53 20.78
C ALA A 137 4.65 -0.35 21.51
N PRO A 138 5.96 -0.41 21.81
CA PRO A 138 6.62 0.59 22.65
C PRO A 138 6.52 2.01 22.08
N GLY A 139 6.66 2.16 20.75
CA GLY A 139 6.47 3.45 20.06
C GLY A 139 5.04 4.00 20.10
N LEU A 140 4.05 3.17 20.47
CA LEU A 140 2.66 3.55 20.64
C LEU A 140 2.25 3.59 22.13
N GLY A 141 3.19 3.35 23.05
CA GLY A 141 2.96 3.41 24.48
C GLY A 141 2.24 2.19 25.07
N ASN A 142 2.29 1.02 24.42
CA ASN A 142 1.84 -0.29 24.95
C ASN A 142 0.43 -0.29 25.58
N THR A 143 -0.50 0.50 25.05
CA THR A 143 -1.89 0.55 25.54
C THR A 143 -2.85 0.33 24.38
N PRO A 144 -3.91 -0.48 24.57
CA PRO A 144 -4.85 -0.80 23.50
C PRO A 144 -5.49 0.46 22.90
N GLU A 145 -5.76 1.48 23.72
CA GLU A 145 -6.36 2.73 23.26
C GLU A 145 -5.45 3.50 22.30
N ARG A 146 -4.15 3.58 22.61
CA ARG A 146 -3.18 4.29 21.76
C ARG A 146 -2.86 3.51 20.50
N ILE A 147 -2.73 2.19 20.61
CA ILE A 147 -2.54 1.30 19.46
C ILE A 147 -3.73 1.44 18.51
N THR A 148 -4.95 1.29 19.02
CA THR A 148 -6.18 1.42 18.22
C THR A 148 -6.26 2.76 17.51
N ARG A 149 -5.97 3.87 18.21
CA ARG A 149 -6.00 5.21 17.61
C ARG A 149 -5.01 5.35 16.44
N ASP A 150 -3.78 4.88 16.60
CA ASP A 150 -2.78 4.95 15.53
C ASP A 150 -3.15 4.03 14.35
N GLN A 151 -3.56 2.81 14.63
CA GLN A 151 -3.96 1.86 13.58
C GLN A 151 -5.17 2.37 12.78
N GLN A 152 -6.16 2.95 13.46
CA GLN A 152 -7.31 3.59 12.80
C GLN A 152 -6.89 4.79 11.94
N ARG A 153 -5.96 5.63 12.42
CA ARG A 153 -5.41 6.76 11.64
C ARG A 153 -4.74 6.26 10.35
N ARG A 154 -3.91 5.21 10.43
CA ARG A 154 -3.24 4.61 9.27
C ARG A 154 -4.22 3.99 8.28
N MET A 155 -5.23 3.28 8.77
CA MET A 155 -6.29 2.73 7.93
C MET A 155 -7.02 3.83 7.15
N LEU A 156 -7.45 4.90 7.83
CA LEU A 156 -8.12 6.02 7.19
C LEU A 156 -7.27 6.68 6.11
N ALA A 157 -5.95 6.78 6.33
CA ALA A 157 -5.01 7.28 5.35
C ALA A 157 -4.93 6.37 4.10
N ILE A 158 -4.90 5.05 4.29
CA ILE A 158 -4.95 4.08 3.19
C ILE A 158 -6.25 4.22 2.41
N THR A 159 -7.41 4.29 3.08
CA THR A 159 -8.72 4.44 2.46
C THR A 159 -8.78 5.72 1.62
N ARG A 160 -8.37 6.86 2.17
CA ARG A 160 -8.34 8.15 1.44
C ARG A 160 -7.46 8.09 0.19
N ALA A 161 -6.32 7.42 0.26
CA ALA A 161 -5.43 7.25 -0.87
C ALA A 161 -6.00 6.32 -1.96
N LEU A 162 -6.79 5.31 -1.59
CA LEU A 162 -7.53 4.48 -2.54
C LEU A 162 -8.64 5.29 -3.23
N GLU A 163 -9.46 6.00 -2.45
CA GLU A 163 -10.54 6.86 -2.97
C GLU A 163 -10.01 7.93 -3.95
N ALA A 164 -8.87 8.55 -3.63
CA ALA A 164 -8.23 9.53 -4.50
C ALA A 164 -7.76 8.92 -5.83
N GLN A 165 -7.22 7.69 -5.80
CA GLN A 165 -6.79 6.99 -7.01
C GLN A 165 -7.99 6.58 -7.87
N ASP A 166 -9.06 6.08 -7.26
CA ASP A 166 -10.29 5.73 -7.98
C ASP A 166 -10.91 6.96 -8.65
N TYR A 167 -10.92 8.11 -7.95
CA TYR A 167 -11.36 9.37 -8.52
C TYR A 167 -10.49 9.81 -9.71
N GLN A 168 -9.16 9.71 -9.60
CA GLN A 168 -8.24 10.04 -10.70
C GLN A 168 -8.47 9.12 -11.91
N ILE A 169 -8.59 7.82 -11.70
CA ILE A 169 -8.88 6.84 -12.76
C ILE A 169 -10.20 7.17 -13.46
N ALA A 170 -11.24 7.49 -12.68
CA ALA A 170 -12.54 7.87 -13.22
C ALA A 170 -12.49 9.20 -14.00
N ALA A 171 -11.74 10.19 -13.50
CA ALA A 171 -11.55 11.47 -14.19
C ALA A 171 -10.77 11.31 -15.51
N ASP A 172 -9.69 10.53 -15.50
CA ASP A 172 -8.90 10.23 -16.70
C ASP A 172 -9.74 9.48 -17.74
N ALA A 173 -10.56 8.52 -17.30
CA ALA A 173 -11.48 7.80 -18.19
C ALA A 173 -12.50 8.73 -18.85
N ARG A 174 -12.96 9.79 -18.16
CA ARG A 174 -13.87 10.81 -18.73
C ARG A 174 -13.17 11.76 -19.71
N LEU A 175 -11.87 11.99 -19.54
CA LEU A 175 -11.07 12.88 -20.38
C LEU A 175 -10.49 12.19 -21.63
N ARG A 176 -10.51 10.86 -21.69
CA ARG A 176 -10.10 10.13 -22.91
C ARG A 176 -11.10 10.38 -24.03
N PRO A 177 -10.65 10.82 -25.23
CA PRO A 177 -11.53 10.91 -26.38
C PRO A 177 -12.10 9.52 -26.67
N GLN A 178 -13.43 9.42 -26.76
CA GLN A 178 -14.09 8.21 -27.23
C GLN A 178 -13.50 7.84 -28.60
N PRO A 179 -13.17 6.57 -28.88
CA PRO A 179 -12.78 6.18 -30.21
C PRO A 179 -13.93 6.54 -31.15
N VAL A 180 -13.70 7.52 -32.02
CA VAL A 180 -14.63 7.83 -33.09
C VAL A 180 -14.68 6.59 -33.96
N SER A 181 -15.77 5.81 -33.86
CA SER A 181 -15.99 4.73 -34.80
C SER A 181 -16.27 5.39 -36.16
N PHE A 182 -15.22 5.54 -36.97
CA PHE A 182 -15.41 5.79 -38.39
C PHE A 182 -16.06 4.53 -38.96
N ARG A 183 -17.39 4.54 -39.09
CA ARG A 183 -18.07 3.68 -40.06
C ARG A 183 -17.62 4.17 -41.42
N LEU A 184 -16.56 3.55 -41.96
CA LEU A 184 -16.24 3.71 -43.36
C LEU A 184 -17.47 3.27 -44.18
N PRO A 185 -18.05 4.12 -45.04
CA PRO A 185 -19.07 3.67 -45.95
C PRO A 185 -18.46 2.59 -46.86
N LYS A 186 -19.17 1.47 -47.02
CA LYS A 186 -18.74 0.39 -47.92
C LYS A 186 -18.69 0.92 -49.36
N TRP A 187 -17.51 1.28 -49.82
CA TRP A 187 -17.24 1.52 -51.24
C TRP A 187 -16.27 0.43 -51.72
N ASN A 188 -16.78 -0.43 -52.60
CA ASN A 188 -15.97 -1.36 -53.38
C ASN A 188 -15.13 -0.57 -54.38
N PHE A 189 -13.81 -0.55 -54.21
CA PHE A 189 -12.91 -0.43 -55.36
C PHE A 189 -11.62 -1.20 -55.11
N ALA A 190 -11.23 -1.95 -56.13
CA ALA A 190 -10.05 -2.79 -56.15
C ALA A 190 -8.76 -1.95 -56.31
N SER A 191 -7.66 -2.57 -55.86
CA SER A 191 -6.25 -2.32 -56.22
C SER A 191 -5.43 -1.28 -55.42
N ARG A 192 -4.43 -1.85 -54.74
CA ARG A 192 -3.00 -1.49 -54.74
C ARG A 192 -2.43 -0.46 -53.74
N VAL A 193 -1.64 -1.06 -52.83
CA VAL A 193 -0.33 -0.68 -52.23
C VAL A 193 -0.32 0.25 -51.00
N VAL A 194 0.37 -0.25 -49.97
CA VAL A 194 1.39 0.37 -49.09
C VAL A 194 1.09 0.09 -47.60
N ASP A 195 1.88 -0.83 -47.02
CA ASP A 195 2.72 -0.72 -45.80
C ASP A 195 2.20 0.13 -44.60
N GLN A 196 2.44 -0.17 -43.32
CA GLN A 196 3.34 -1.11 -42.65
C GLN A 196 2.90 -1.16 -41.17
N ILE A 197 3.14 -2.30 -40.55
CA ILE A 197 3.14 -2.50 -39.10
C ILE A 197 4.48 -1.95 -38.55
N ALA A 198 4.40 -1.08 -37.53
CA ALA A 198 5.32 -0.93 -36.38
C ALA A 198 5.72 0.53 -36.05
N THR A 199 5.67 0.82 -34.74
CA THR A 199 6.51 1.77 -33.96
C THR A 199 5.97 3.18 -33.68
N LEU A 200 5.46 3.39 -32.46
CA LEU A 200 5.35 4.68 -31.73
C LEU A 200 5.14 4.33 -30.23
N PHE A 201 5.90 4.70 -29.19
CA PHE A 201 7.15 5.44 -28.97
C PHE A 201 7.69 4.98 -27.59
N ASN A 202 8.94 4.51 -27.54
CA ASN A 202 9.81 4.72 -26.39
C ASN A 202 10.67 5.93 -26.77
N PHE A 203 10.51 7.07 -26.10
CA PHE A 203 11.60 7.97 -25.68
C PHE A 203 11.05 9.33 -25.24
N LEU A 204 11.14 9.59 -23.94
CA LEU A 204 11.74 10.75 -23.27
C LEU A 204 11.74 10.34 -21.78
N GLY A 205 12.77 9.73 -21.19
CA GLY A 205 14.22 9.91 -21.37
C GLY A 205 14.74 10.57 -20.07
N GLY A 206 15.45 9.85 -19.22
CA GLY A 206 16.83 10.19 -18.90
C GLY A 206 17.03 10.29 -17.40
#